data_AF-A0A3N9V4T1-F1
#
_entry.id   AF-A0A3N9V4T1-F1
#
_cell.length_a   1.000
_cell.length_b   1.000
_cell.length_c   1.000
_cell.angle_alpha   90.00
_cell.angle_beta   90.00
_cell.angle_gamma   90.00
#
_symmetry.space_group_name_H-M   'P 1'
#
loop_
_entity.id
_entity.type
_entity.pdbx_description
1 polymer ?
#
loop_
_entity_poly.entity_id
_entity_poly.type
_entity_poly.pdbx_seq_one_letter_code
_entity_poly.pdbx_strand_id
1 'polypeptide(L)'
;MEVLVKERTVELAQANTNLQAEVIERKRAEEKVLASLREKEILLKEIHHRVKNNLQIISSLLELQCEYIHDHQALRFFRESQDRIKTMAMVHEQLYSSADLASIDLCEYLESLASQLLHSYVEDPGRIALVFDLGEFCLGIEEAIPCGLILNELVSNSLKHAFPGGGAEKFPLAAVPPKMI
;
A
#
# COMPACT_ATOMS: atom_id res chain seq x y z
N MET A 1 40.46 -58.16 -7.58
CA MET A 1 39.95 -57.24 -6.54
C MET A 1 40.46 -55.81 -6.77
N GLU A 2 41.75 -55.60 -7.01
CA GLU A 2 42.31 -54.24 -7.27
C GLU A 2 41.76 -53.53 -8.52
N VAL A 3 41.51 -54.26 -9.62
CA VAL A 3 40.96 -53.67 -10.87
C VAL A 3 39.57 -53.07 -10.65
N LEU A 4 38.69 -53.80 -9.95
CA LEU A 4 37.32 -53.35 -9.64
C LEU A 4 37.31 -52.12 -8.72
N VAL A 5 38.23 -52.07 -7.74
CA VAL A 5 38.40 -50.88 -6.89
C VAL A 5 38.82 -49.68 -7.73
N LYS A 6 39.78 -49.87 -8.65
CA LYS A 6 40.28 -48.79 -9.52
C LYS A 6 39.20 -48.24 -10.45
N GLU A 7 38.38 -49.11 -11.05
CA GLU A 7 37.22 -48.71 -11.86
C GLU A 7 36.21 -47.90 -11.06
N ARG A 8 35.83 -48.37 -9.86
CA ARG A 8 34.90 -47.66 -8.98
C ARG A 8 35.41 -46.29 -8.54
N THR A 9 36.71 -46.15 -8.27
CA THR A 9 37.30 -44.86 -7.89
C THR A 9 37.26 -43.86 -9.04
N VAL A 10 37.43 -44.33 -10.29
CA VAL A 10 37.30 -43.50 -11.50
C VAL A 10 35.85 -43.09 -11.73
N GLU A 11 34.89 -44.02 -11.60
CA GLU A 11 33.45 -43.71 -11.68
C GLU A 11 33.05 -42.66 -10.64
N LEU A 12 33.52 -42.81 -9.39
CA LEU A 12 33.23 -41.87 -8.31
C LEU A 12 33.85 -40.49 -8.56
N ALA A 13 35.10 -40.44 -9.05
CA ALA A 13 35.76 -39.19 -9.40
C ALA A 13 34.99 -38.46 -10.50
N GLN A 14 34.56 -39.19 -11.55
CA GLN A 14 33.77 -38.63 -12.64
C GLN A 14 32.41 -38.11 -12.16
N ALA A 15 31.70 -38.88 -11.32
CA ALA A 15 30.43 -38.46 -10.74
C ALA A 15 30.60 -37.19 -9.88
N ASN A 16 31.68 -37.09 -9.12
CA ASN A 16 31.96 -35.92 -8.28
C ASN A 16 32.27 -34.67 -9.14
N THR A 17 33.03 -34.82 -10.23
CA THR A 17 33.27 -33.72 -11.18
C THR A 17 31.97 -33.27 -11.85
N ASN A 18 31.09 -34.19 -12.24
CA ASN A 18 29.79 -33.86 -12.82
C ASN A 18 28.90 -33.13 -11.82
N LEU A 19 28.83 -33.59 -10.56
CA LEU A 19 28.10 -32.93 -9.48
C LEU A 19 28.64 -31.53 -9.21
N GLN A 20 29.96 -31.35 -9.19
CA GLN A 20 30.56 -30.03 -9.03
C GLN A 20 30.18 -29.08 -10.17
N ALA A 21 30.19 -29.56 -11.42
CA ALA A 21 29.74 -28.76 -12.56
C ALA A 21 28.25 -28.38 -12.45
N GLU A 22 27.39 -29.32 -12.06
CA GLU A 22 25.96 -29.06 -11.86
C GLU A 22 25.70 -28.05 -10.73
N VAL A 23 26.44 -28.14 -9.61
CA VAL A 23 26.35 -27.17 -8.52
C VAL A 23 26.79 -25.78 -8.97
N ILE A 24 27.85 -25.67 -9.78
CA ILE A 24 28.31 -24.38 -10.32
C ILE A 24 27.25 -23.78 -11.24
N GLU A 25 26.68 -24.57 -12.15
CA GLU A 25 25.63 -24.10 -13.05
C GLU A 25 24.35 -23.69 -12.29
N ARG A 26 23.95 -24.47 -11.28
CA ARG A 26 22.82 -24.12 -10.42
C ARG A 26 23.04 -22.82 -9.66
N LYS A 27 24.24 -22.61 -9.10
CA LYS A 27 24.59 -21.35 -8.42
C LYS A 27 24.56 -20.16 -9.37
N ARG A 28 25.09 -20.30 -10.58
CA ARG A 28 25.02 -19.25 -11.62
C ARG A 28 23.59 -18.92 -12.00
N ALA A 29 22.73 -19.93 -12.15
CA ALA A 29 21.31 -19.72 -12.44
C ALA A 29 20.61 -18.99 -11.29
N GLU A 30 20.88 -19.38 -10.04
CA GLU A 30 20.35 -18.74 -8.84
C GLU A 30 20.79 -17.28 -8.71
N GLU A 31 22.08 -16.99 -8.92
CA GLU A 31 22.62 -15.63 -8.93
C GLU A 31 21.95 -14.77 -10.02
N LYS A 32 21.72 -15.33 -11.21
CA LYS A 32 21.02 -14.64 -12.30
C LYS A 32 19.56 -14.35 -11.96
N VAL A 33 18.86 -15.28 -11.33
CA VAL A 33 17.48 -15.09 -10.87
C VAL A 33 17.41 -14.01 -9.80
N LEU A 34 18.30 -14.05 -8.80
CA LEU A 34 18.37 -13.04 -7.75
C LEU A 34 18.72 -11.64 -8.29
N ALA A 35 19.64 -11.56 -9.25
CA ALA A 35 19.96 -10.30 -9.92
C ALA A 35 18.74 -9.74 -10.68
N SER A 36 18.04 -10.59 -11.44
CA SER A 36 16.82 -10.19 -12.16
C SER A 36 15.68 -9.79 -11.22
N LEU A 37 15.55 -10.47 -10.07
CA LEU A 37 14.56 -10.13 -9.05
C LEU A 37 14.82 -8.73 -8.48
N ARG A 38 16.08 -8.44 -8.08
CA ARG A 38 16.46 -7.12 -7.56
C ARG A 38 16.23 -6.01 -8.59
N GLU A 39 16.56 -6.26 -9.85
CA GLU A 39 16.31 -5.30 -10.94
C GLU A 39 14.80 -4.99 -11.06
N LYS A 40 13.96 -6.03 -11.04
CA LYS A 40 12.50 -5.87 -11.07
C LYS A 40 11.96 -5.11 -9.85
N GLU A 41 12.47 -5.39 -8.65
CA GLU A 41 12.08 -4.67 -7.43
C GLU A 41 12.41 -3.18 -7.51
N ILE A 42 13.58 -2.83 -8.04
CA ILE A 42 13.99 -1.43 -8.25
C ILE A 42 13.07 -0.75 -9.27
N LEU A 43 12.79 -1.41 -10.40
CA LEU A 43 11.90 -0.89 -11.43
C LEU A 43 10.48 -0.68 -10.91
N LEU A 44 9.96 -1.61 -10.10
CA LEU A 44 8.66 -1.46 -9.46
C LEU A 44 8.63 -0.25 -8.54
N LYS A 45 9.64 -0.09 -7.66
CA LYS A 45 9.74 1.10 -6.80
C LYS A 45 9.76 2.40 -7.60
N GLU A 46 10.50 2.45 -8.70
CA GLU A 46 10.55 3.62 -9.58
C GLU A 46 9.19 3.93 -10.21
N ILE A 47 8.44 2.90 -10.66
CA ILE A 47 7.07 3.06 -11.15
C ILE A 47 6.20 3.67 -10.04
N HIS A 48 6.28 3.15 -8.82
CA HIS A 48 5.47 3.65 -7.72
C HIS A 48 5.78 5.11 -7.36
N HIS A 49 7.06 5.48 -7.34
CA HIS A 49 7.45 6.87 -7.17
C HIS A 49 6.91 7.77 -8.28
N ARG A 50 6.96 7.32 -9.54
CA ARG A 50 6.40 8.09 -10.67
C ARG A 50 4.89 8.23 -10.62
N VAL A 51 4.17 7.18 -10.20
CA VAL A 51 2.72 7.24 -10.03
C VAL A 51 2.35 8.27 -8.96
N LYS A 52 3.03 8.27 -7.80
CA LYS A 52 2.84 9.29 -6.77
C LYS A 52 3.08 10.70 -7.32
N ASN A 53 4.19 10.92 -8.03
CA ASN A 53 4.52 12.22 -8.62
C ASN A 53 3.46 12.67 -9.64
N ASN A 54 2.96 11.76 -10.48
CA ASN A 54 1.91 12.06 -11.45
C ASN A 54 0.60 12.48 -10.77
N LEU A 55 0.19 11.76 -9.72
CA LEU A 55 -1.02 12.11 -8.95
C LEU A 55 -0.87 13.49 -8.27
N GLN A 56 0.31 13.80 -7.75
CA GLN A 56 0.60 15.13 -7.19
C GLN A 56 0.50 16.24 -8.24
N ILE A 57 1.11 16.05 -9.43
CA ILE A 57 1.03 17.02 -10.53
C ILE A 57 -0.42 17.24 -10.96
N ILE A 58 -1.21 16.17 -11.12
CA ILE A 58 -2.63 16.27 -11.51
C ILE A 58 -3.41 17.04 -10.43
N SER A 59 -3.15 16.76 -9.14
CA SER A 59 -3.77 17.50 -8.03
C SER A 59 -3.44 18.99 -8.08
N SER A 60 -2.18 19.36 -8.32
CA SER A 60 -1.77 20.77 -8.45
C SER A 60 -2.41 21.45 -9.65
N LEU A 61 -2.51 20.76 -10.79
CA LEU A 61 -3.19 21.29 -11.98
C LEU A 61 -4.67 21.56 -11.72
N LEU A 62 -5.36 20.64 -11.02
CA LEU A 62 -6.76 20.85 -10.62
C LEU A 62 -6.92 22.02 -9.66
N GLU A 63 -5.95 22.25 -8.78
CA GLU A 63 -5.93 23.41 -7.88
C GLU A 63 -5.91 24.72 -8.66
N LEU A 64 -4.98 24.82 -9.62
CA LEU A 64 -4.87 25.98 -10.50
C LEU A 64 -6.15 26.20 -11.31
N GLN A 65 -6.79 25.13 -11.78
CA GLN A 65 -8.08 25.26 -12.49
C GLN A 65 -9.19 25.79 -11.59
N CYS A 66 -9.21 25.41 -10.30
CA CYS A 66 -10.21 25.89 -9.34
C CYS A 66 -10.17 27.43 -9.19
N GLU A 67 -9.01 28.08 -9.34
CA GLU A 67 -8.87 29.53 -9.22
C GLU A 67 -9.68 30.30 -10.29
N TYR A 68 -9.96 29.68 -11.43
CA TYR A 68 -10.69 30.30 -12.54
C TYR A 68 -12.18 29.95 -12.59
N ILE A 69 -12.67 29.09 -11.69
CA ILE A 69 -14.06 28.65 -11.65
C ILE A 69 -14.91 29.61 -10.80
N HIS A 70 -15.89 30.23 -11.43
CA HIS A 70 -16.81 31.18 -10.78
C HIS A 70 -18.13 30.52 -10.35
N ASP A 71 -18.48 29.38 -10.95
CA ASP A 71 -19.66 28.62 -10.57
C ASP A 71 -19.38 27.77 -9.32
N HIS A 72 -20.12 28.04 -8.24
CA HIS A 72 -19.93 27.36 -6.96
C HIS A 72 -20.19 25.85 -7.03
N GLN A 73 -21.09 25.40 -7.91
CA GLN A 73 -21.37 23.98 -8.07
C GLN A 73 -20.22 23.26 -8.77
N ALA A 74 -19.73 23.80 -9.89
CA ALA A 74 -18.54 23.30 -10.57
C ALA A 74 -17.31 23.31 -9.66
N LEU A 75 -17.08 24.39 -8.91
CA LEU A 75 -15.95 24.49 -7.99
C LEU A 75 -15.96 23.36 -6.95
N ARG A 76 -17.15 23.01 -6.42
CA ARG A 76 -17.30 21.86 -5.51
C ARG A 76 -16.87 20.55 -6.14
N PHE A 77 -17.34 20.25 -7.35
CA PHE A 77 -16.99 18.99 -8.04
C PHE A 77 -15.49 18.89 -8.35
N PHE A 78 -14.85 20.01 -8.69
CA PHE A 78 -13.41 20.03 -8.91
C PHE A 78 -12.62 19.80 -7.61
N ARG A 79 -13.01 20.43 -6.50
CA ARG A 79 -12.40 20.19 -5.19
C ARG A 79 -12.57 18.74 -4.73
N GLU A 80 -13.76 18.17 -4.92
CA GLU A 80 -14.03 16.76 -4.63
C GLU A 80 -13.15 15.83 -5.46
N SER A 81 -12.97 16.14 -6.75
CA SER A 81 -12.07 15.39 -7.64
C SER A 81 -10.60 15.49 -7.19
N GLN A 82 -10.17 16.68 -6.77
CA GLN A 82 -8.83 16.90 -6.24
C GLN A 82 -8.60 16.06 -4.96
N ASP A 83 -9.55 16.07 -4.03
CA ASP A 83 -9.48 15.30 -2.78
C ASP A 83 -9.37 13.79 -3.06
N ARG A 84 -10.10 13.28 -4.05
CA ARG A 84 -10.01 11.88 -4.49
C ARG A 84 -8.63 11.54 -5.05
N ILE A 85 -8.02 12.42 -5.84
CA ILE A 85 -6.67 12.22 -6.38
C ILE A 85 -5.60 12.28 -5.28
N LYS A 86 -5.73 13.21 -4.33
CA LYS A 86 -4.85 13.27 -3.14
C LYS A 86 -4.93 11.97 -2.34
N THR A 87 -6.14 11.45 -2.17
CA THR A 87 -6.36 10.16 -1.49
C THR A 87 -5.73 9.01 -2.26
N MET A 88 -5.92 8.93 -3.58
CA MET A 88 -5.24 7.91 -4.40
C MET A 88 -3.73 7.97 -4.24
N ALA A 89 -3.14 9.18 -4.13
CA ALA A 89 -1.72 9.35 -3.89
C ALA A 89 -1.29 8.82 -2.50
N MET A 90 -2.09 9.11 -1.45
CA MET A 90 -1.84 8.63 -0.08
C MET A 90 -1.97 7.11 0.03
N VAL A 91 -3.05 6.55 -0.50
CA VAL A 91 -3.30 5.10 -0.58
C VAL A 91 -2.15 4.42 -1.30
N HIS A 92 -1.75 4.97 -2.44
CA HIS A 92 -0.65 4.44 -3.23
C HIS A 92 0.69 4.52 -2.47
N GLU A 93 0.98 5.66 -1.81
CA GLU A 93 2.19 5.78 -0.99
C GLU A 93 2.21 4.76 0.16
N GLN A 94 1.10 4.60 0.87
CA GLN A 94 1.05 3.75 2.05
C GLN A 94 1.13 2.26 1.71
N LEU A 95 0.41 1.80 0.68
CA LEU A 95 0.46 0.40 0.25
C LEU A 95 1.84 0.03 -0.30
N TYR A 96 2.43 0.89 -1.12
CA TYR A 96 3.72 0.61 -1.76
C TYR A 96 4.95 0.92 -0.89
N SER A 97 4.75 1.49 0.30
CA SER A 97 5.78 1.60 1.34
C SER A 97 5.90 0.35 2.20
N SER A 98 4.93 -0.56 2.14
CA SER A 98 4.95 -1.82 2.90
C SER A 98 6.03 -2.78 2.35
N ALA A 99 6.58 -3.60 3.25
CA ALA A 99 7.61 -4.58 2.88
C ALA A 99 7.06 -5.76 2.06
N ASP A 100 5.76 -6.06 2.20
CA ASP A 100 5.09 -7.16 1.51
C ASP A 100 3.78 -6.68 0.84
N LEU A 101 3.82 -6.54 -0.47
CA LEU A 101 2.68 -6.13 -1.29
C LEU A 101 1.70 -7.27 -1.57
N ALA A 102 2.10 -8.51 -1.31
CA ALA A 102 1.24 -9.68 -1.49
C ALA A 102 0.29 -9.88 -0.29
N SER A 103 0.65 -9.35 0.88
CA SER A 103 -0.11 -9.50 2.11
C SER A 103 -0.07 -8.20 2.93
N ILE A 104 -1.04 -7.33 2.67
CA ILE A 104 -1.23 -6.07 3.40
C ILE A 104 -2.03 -6.34 4.68
N ASP A 105 -1.48 -5.98 5.84
CA ASP A 105 -2.25 -5.88 7.08
C ASP A 105 -3.29 -4.76 6.94
N LEU A 106 -4.57 -5.13 6.87
CA LEU A 106 -5.60 -4.14 6.63
C LEU A 106 -5.89 -3.27 7.85
N CYS A 107 -5.65 -3.77 9.07
CA CYS A 107 -5.84 -2.98 10.28
C CYS A 107 -4.86 -1.82 10.31
N GLU A 108 -3.57 -2.13 10.24
CA GLU A 108 -2.51 -1.12 10.24
C GLU A 108 -2.69 -0.12 9.08
N TYR A 109 -3.09 -0.63 7.92
CA TYR A 109 -3.38 0.18 6.75
C TYR A 109 -4.53 1.18 6.98
N LEU A 110 -5.69 0.71 7.44
CA LEU A 110 -6.86 1.57 7.61
C LEU A 110 -6.67 2.57 8.76
N GLU A 111 -6.00 2.17 9.85
CA GLU A 111 -5.71 3.06 10.97
C GLU A 111 -4.79 4.22 10.57
N SER A 112 -3.71 3.92 9.85
CA SER A 112 -2.81 4.96 9.36
C SER A 112 -3.50 5.86 8.33
N LEU A 113 -4.31 5.30 7.42
CA LEU A 113 -5.03 6.10 6.42
C LEU A 113 -6.03 7.06 7.09
N ALA A 114 -6.86 6.57 8.01
CA ALA A 114 -7.81 7.41 8.74
C ALA A 114 -7.09 8.49 9.57
N SER A 115 -5.96 8.16 10.19
CA SER A 115 -5.15 9.11 10.94
C SER A 115 -4.62 10.23 10.05
N GLN A 116 -4.09 9.92 8.86
CA GLN A 116 -3.61 10.94 7.92
C GLN A 116 -4.74 11.82 7.38
N LEU A 117 -5.92 11.23 7.12
CA LEU A 117 -7.11 11.99 6.71
C LEU A 117 -7.53 12.96 7.80
N LEU A 118 -7.55 12.55 9.07
CA LEU A 118 -7.89 13.44 10.18
C LEU A 118 -6.97 14.66 10.25
N HIS A 119 -5.65 14.45 10.14
CA HIS A 119 -4.67 15.54 10.13
C HIS A 119 -4.79 16.45 8.89
N SER A 120 -5.34 15.94 7.79
CA SER A 120 -5.50 16.70 6.55
C SER A 120 -6.75 17.59 6.56
N TYR A 121 -7.82 17.17 7.24
CA TYR A 121 -9.11 17.87 7.23
C TYR A 121 -9.39 18.69 8.49
N VAL A 122 -8.67 18.46 9.59
CA VAL A 122 -8.98 19.05 10.90
C VAL A 122 -7.77 19.78 11.47
N GLU A 123 -7.93 21.07 11.76
CA GLU A 123 -6.85 21.93 12.31
C GLU A 123 -6.40 21.52 13.72
N ASP A 124 -7.33 21.02 14.55
CA ASP A 124 -7.05 20.47 15.89
C ASP A 124 -7.51 19.00 15.99
N PRO A 125 -6.68 18.05 15.52
CA PRO A 125 -7.01 16.63 15.50
C PRO A 125 -7.37 16.06 16.87
N GLY A 126 -6.84 16.65 17.96
CA GLY A 126 -7.07 16.20 19.34
C GLY A 126 -8.53 16.30 19.81
N ARG A 127 -9.39 16.99 19.04
CA ARG A 127 -10.83 17.09 19.31
C ARG A 127 -11.63 15.89 18.85
N ILE A 128 -11.08 15.06 17.97
CA ILE A 128 -11.78 13.94 17.35
C ILE A 128 -11.03 12.66 17.69
N ALA A 129 -11.73 11.70 18.29
CA ALA A 129 -11.19 10.38 18.55
C ALA A 129 -11.57 9.44 17.41
N LEU A 130 -10.56 8.82 16.80
CA LEU A 130 -10.77 7.69 15.90
C LEU A 130 -10.81 6.41 16.75
N VAL A 131 -11.85 5.60 16.55
CA VAL A 131 -12.04 4.32 17.23
C VAL A 131 -12.16 3.25 16.17
N PHE A 132 -11.33 2.21 16.28
CA PHE A 132 -11.28 1.10 15.34
C PHE A 132 -11.73 -0.18 16.06
N ASP A 133 -12.65 -0.90 15.43
CA ASP A 133 -13.06 -2.25 15.81
C ASP A 133 -12.84 -3.14 14.59
N LEU A 134 -11.60 -3.56 14.41
CA LEU A 134 -11.13 -4.31 13.27
C LEU A 134 -10.59 -5.65 13.77
N GLY A 135 -10.98 -6.74 13.10
CA GLY A 135 -10.33 -8.04 13.29
C GLY A 135 -9.02 -8.10 12.51
N GLU A 136 -8.13 -9.02 12.86
CA GLU A 136 -6.89 -9.26 12.10
C GLU A 136 -7.22 -9.96 10.77
N PHE A 137 -6.96 -9.29 9.65
CA PHE A 137 -7.02 -9.91 8.33
C PHE A 137 -6.07 -9.23 7.34
N CYS A 138 -5.46 -10.05 6.50
CA CYS A 138 -4.57 -9.60 5.44
C CYS A 138 -5.28 -9.67 4.09
N LEU A 139 -5.04 -8.67 3.25
CA LEU A 139 -5.56 -8.61 1.88
C LEU A 139 -4.43 -8.46 0.86
N GLY A 140 -4.68 -8.90 -0.36
CA GLY A 140 -3.83 -8.52 -1.49
C GLY A 140 -4.01 -7.04 -1.83
N ILE A 141 -3.01 -6.45 -2.49
CA ILE A 141 -3.05 -5.03 -2.86
C ILE A 141 -4.27 -4.65 -3.72
N GLU A 142 -4.73 -5.55 -4.59
CA GLU A 142 -5.88 -5.33 -5.46
C GLU A 142 -7.20 -5.18 -4.67
N GLU A 143 -7.27 -5.80 -3.49
CA GLU A 143 -8.44 -5.74 -2.58
C GLU A 143 -8.29 -4.60 -1.56
N ALA A 144 -7.07 -4.31 -1.11
CA ALA A 144 -6.78 -3.26 -0.15
C ALA A 144 -7.06 -1.84 -0.70
N ILE A 145 -6.79 -1.61 -2.00
CA ILE A 145 -7.02 -0.31 -2.66
C ILE A 145 -8.50 0.11 -2.57
N PRO A 146 -9.48 -0.70 -3.01
CA PRO A 146 -10.90 -0.40 -2.83
C PRO A 146 -11.29 -0.11 -1.37
N CYS A 147 -10.77 -0.88 -0.41
CA CYS A 147 -11.05 -0.66 1.01
C CYS A 147 -10.58 0.72 1.50
N GLY A 148 -9.37 1.14 1.12
CA GLY A 148 -8.86 2.46 1.47
C GLY A 148 -9.66 3.60 0.85
N LEU A 149 -10.12 3.44 -0.39
CA LEU A 149 -10.98 4.42 -1.05
C LEU A 149 -12.34 4.52 -0.34
N ILE A 150 -12.97 3.40 0.02
CA ILE A 150 -14.23 3.39 0.78
C ILE A 150 -14.05 4.09 2.13
N LEU A 151 -12.98 3.76 2.87
CA LEU A 151 -12.68 4.39 4.15
C LEU A 151 -12.53 5.91 3.98
N ASN A 152 -11.82 6.36 2.95
CA ASN A 152 -11.67 7.79 2.70
C ASN A 152 -13.01 8.50 2.46
N GLU A 153 -13.87 7.96 1.61
CA GLU A 153 -15.18 8.58 1.38
C GLU A 153 -16.00 8.65 2.67
N LEU A 154 -15.96 7.61 3.50
CA LEU A 154 -16.68 7.60 4.79
C LEU A 154 -16.10 8.61 5.79
N VAL A 155 -14.78 8.61 5.98
CA VAL A 155 -14.08 9.49 6.92
C VAL A 155 -14.16 10.93 6.46
N SER A 156 -13.85 11.23 5.20
CA SER A 156 -13.87 12.61 4.67
C SER A 156 -15.28 13.20 4.72
N ASN A 157 -16.33 12.45 4.36
CA ASN A 157 -17.70 12.93 4.50
C ASN A 157 -18.08 13.16 5.96
N SER A 158 -17.68 12.27 6.87
CA SER A 158 -17.91 12.45 8.31
C SER A 158 -17.24 13.72 8.82
N LEU A 159 -15.96 13.94 8.48
CA LEU A 159 -15.22 15.13 8.93
C LEU A 159 -15.78 16.44 8.34
N LYS A 160 -16.13 16.44 7.04
CA LYS A 160 -16.66 17.62 6.35
C LYS A 160 -18.06 18.03 6.81
N HIS A 161 -18.90 17.06 7.20
CA HIS A 161 -20.32 17.31 7.45
C HIS A 161 -20.75 17.16 8.91
N ALA A 162 -20.04 16.39 9.73
CA ALA A 162 -20.43 16.17 11.13
C ALA A 162 -20.02 17.30 12.08
N PHE A 163 -19.07 18.18 11.68
CA PHE A 163 -18.53 19.24 12.54
C PHE A 163 -18.65 20.67 11.96
N PRO A 164 -19.84 21.12 11.50
CA PRO A 164 -19.99 22.40 10.79
C PRO A 164 -19.79 23.68 11.65
N GLY A 165 -19.40 23.57 12.92
CA GLY A 165 -19.28 24.71 13.84
C GLY A 165 -18.03 24.77 14.71
N GLY A 166 -17.01 23.92 14.49
CA GLY A 166 -15.78 23.91 15.32
C GLY A 166 -15.99 23.56 16.80
N GLY A 167 -17.23 23.24 17.19
CA GLY A 167 -17.64 22.79 18.52
C GLY A 167 -17.26 21.35 18.72
N ALA A 168 -16.26 21.13 19.57
CA ALA A 168 -15.91 19.83 20.10
C ALA A 168 -17.08 19.28 20.92
N GLU A 169 -17.90 18.44 20.32
CA GLU A 169 -18.61 17.41 21.06
C GLU A 169 -17.97 16.08 20.66
N LYS A 170 -17.38 15.39 21.65
CA LYS A 170 -16.87 14.03 21.48
C LYS A 170 -18.05 13.16 21.06
N PHE A 171 -18.21 12.89 19.78
CA PHE A 171 -19.14 11.88 19.31
C PHE A 171 -18.47 10.51 19.45
N PRO A 172 -18.94 9.63 20.35
CA PRO A 172 -18.51 8.25 20.30
C PRO A 172 -19.10 7.63 19.04
N LEU A 173 -18.25 7.16 18.12
CA LEU A 173 -18.62 6.07 17.22
C LEU A 173 -18.81 4.82 18.09
N ALA A 174 -19.98 4.70 18.73
CA ALA A 174 -20.37 3.50 19.46
C ALA A 174 -21.06 2.55 18.49
N ALA A 175 -20.38 1.48 18.11
CA ALA A 175 -21.07 0.27 17.66
C ALA A 175 -21.87 -0.28 18.85
N VAL A 176 -23.18 -0.41 18.68
CA VAL A 176 -24.03 -1.15 19.61
C VAL A 176 -23.49 -2.58 19.67
N PRO A 177 -23.04 -3.09 20.83
CA PRO A 177 -22.60 -4.48 20.90
C PRO A 177 -23.79 -5.39 20.54
N PRO A 178 -23.56 -6.49 19.80
CA PRO A 178 -24.63 -7.39 19.44
C PRO A 178 -25.28 -7.90 20.72
N LYS A 179 -26.59 -7.66 20.89
CA LYS A 179 -27.37 -8.36 21.89
C LYS A 179 -27.27 -9.85 21.56
N MET A 180 -26.55 -10.60 22.38
CA MET A 180 -26.73 -12.05 22.46
C MET A 180 -28.18 -12.29 22.90
N ILE A 181 -28.98 -12.81 21.97
CA ILE A 181 -30.20 -13.57 22.25
C ILE A 181 -29.90 -14.99 21.82
#